data_AF-R0KLS4-F1
#
_entry.id   AF-R0KLS4-F1
#
_cell.length_a   1.000
_cell.length_b   1.000
_cell.length_c   1.000
_cell.angle_alpha   90.00
_cell.angle_beta   90.00
_cell.angle_gamma   90.00
#
_symmetry.space_group_name_H-M   'P 1'
#
loop_
_entity.id
_entity.type
_entity.pdbx_description
1 polymer ?
#
loop_
_entity_poly.entity_id
_entity_poly.type
_entity_poly.pdbx_seq_one_letter_code
_entity_poly.pdbx_strand_id
1 'polypeptide(L)'
;MILVSHLYEVHPHGSSASVSYTSLGSGSLSAIAILENGWRKDMSKEEAIALGSSAIEAGILNDLYSGSNVDVCILNLEGVEYLRNYKKIGVRNDIPSLADPISSVRIQKEDILKYIEEI
;
A
#
# COMPACT_ATOMS: atom_id res chain seq x y z
N MET A 1 -18.61 -14.26 25.42
CA MET A 1 -17.90 -13.04 25.00
C MET A 1 -18.32 -12.78 23.57
N ILE A 2 -19.07 -11.71 23.30
CA ILE A 2 -19.48 -11.37 21.93
C ILE A 2 -18.24 -10.73 21.28
N LEU A 3 -17.66 -11.37 20.28
CA LEU A 3 -16.57 -10.78 19.50
C LEU A 3 -17.17 -9.67 18.65
N VAL A 4 -16.74 -8.44 18.91
CA VAL A 4 -17.11 -7.24 18.15
C VAL A 4 -15.85 -6.69 17.49
N SER A 5 -16.00 -6.20 16.26
CA SER A 5 -14.92 -5.53 15.54
C SER A 5 -14.72 -4.12 16.10
N HIS A 6 -13.45 -3.73 16.22
CA HIS A 6 -13.07 -2.42 16.75
C HIS A 6 -12.08 -1.76 15.80
N LEU A 7 -12.20 -0.44 15.64
CA LEU A 7 -11.27 0.38 14.89
C LEU A 7 -10.88 1.58 15.75
N TYR A 8 -9.57 1.76 15.91
CA TYR A 8 -8.98 2.85 16.67
C TYR A 8 -7.98 3.61 15.82
N GLU A 9 -8.03 4.93 15.93
CA GLU A 9 -6.99 5.83 15.47
C GLU A 9 -6.13 6.25 16.65
N VAL A 10 -4.81 6.36 16.46
CA VAL A 10 -3.85 6.78 17.49
C VAL A 10 -2.88 7.79 16.90
N HIS A 11 -2.74 8.94 17.53
CA HIS A 11 -1.76 9.96 17.13
C HIS A 11 -0.43 9.80 17.89
N PRO A 12 0.69 10.29 17.35
CA PRO A 12 2.02 10.14 17.97
C PRO A 12 2.14 10.72 19.39
N HIS A 13 1.32 11.70 19.74
CA HIS A 13 1.30 12.29 21.09
C HIS A 13 0.41 11.51 22.08
N GLY A 14 -0.08 10.33 21.70
CA GLY A 14 -0.79 9.40 22.58
C GLY A 14 -2.30 9.60 22.68
N SER A 15 -2.92 10.50 21.90
CA SER A 15 -4.38 10.53 21.82
C SER A 15 -4.88 9.35 20.98
N SER A 16 -6.08 8.88 21.31
CA SER A 16 -6.74 7.81 20.57
C SER A 16 -8.24 8.07 20.44
N ALA A 17 -8.83 7.62 19.35
CA ALA A 17 -10.26 7.71 19.11
C ALA A 17 -10.82 6.37 18.60
N SER A 18 -12.03 6.00 19.05
CA SER A 18 -12.80 4.90 18.47
C SER A 18 -13.67 5.47 17.35
N VAL A 19 -13.53 4.93 16.14
CA VAL A 19 -14.11 5.52 14.92
C VAL A 19 -14.68 4.46 14.00
N SER A 20 -15.61 4.83 13.12
CA SER A 20 -16.19 3.89 12.13
C SER A 20 -15.33 3.76 10.86
N TYR A 21 -14.55 4.79 10.55
CA TYR A 21 -13.53 4.81 9.52
C TYR A 21 -12.50 5.90 9.88
N THR A 22 -11.29 5.80 9.35
CA THR A 22 -10.25 6.82 9.52
C THR A 22 -9.26 6.75 8.36
N SER A 23 -8.47 7.80 8.18
CA SER A 23 -7.32 7.82 7.28
C SER A 23 -6.20 8.68 7.89
N LEU A 24 -4.97 8.18 7.79
CA LEU A 24 -3.77 8.80 8.35
C LEU A 24 -2.71 8.99 7.26
N GLY A 25 -1.73 9.86 7.53
CA GLY A 25 -0.62 10.16 6.62
C GLY A 25 -0.87 11.38 5.73
N SER A 26 0.04 11.65 4.80
CA SER A 26 0.00 12.83 3.91
C SER A 26 -1.19 12.81 2.95
N GLY A 27 -1.57 11.64 2.44
CA GLY A 27 -2.73 11.45 1.57
C GLY A 27 -4.08 11.36 2.29
N SER A 28 -4.11 11.59 3.62
CA SER A 28 -5.30 11.39 4.45
C SER A 28 -6.49 12.23 4.00
N LEU A 29 -6.29 13.51 3.65
CA LEU A 29 -7.38 14.39 3.22
C LEU A 29 -8.05 13.91 1.93
N SER A 30 -7.27 13.41 0.96
CA SER A 30 -7.79 12.83 -0.29
C SER A 30 -8.59 11.55 -0.02
N ALA A 31 -8.10 10.70 0.88
CA ALA A 31 -8.79 9.49 1.29
C ALA A 31 -10.07 9.77 2.08
N ILE A 32 -10.05 10.72 3.02
CA ILE A 32 -11.22 11.15 3.81
C ILE A 32 -12.34 11.65 2.89
N ALA A 33 -12.02 12.41 1.83
CA ALA A 33 -13.04 12.87 0.88
C ALA A 33 -13.82 11.71 0.23
N ILE A 34 -13.14 10.60 -0.07
CA ILE A 34 -13.77 9.38 -0.60
C ILE A 34 -14.57 8.65 0.48
N LEU A 35 -14.02 8.55 1.69
CA LEU A 35 -14.66 7.88 2.82
C LEU A 35 -15.95 8.60 3.24
N GLU A 36 -15.93 9.92 3.40
CA GLU A 36 -17.10 10.74 3.74
C GLU A 36 -18.22 10.64 2.70
N ASN A 37 -17.86 10.55 1.42
CA ASN A 37 -18.83 10.43 0.34
C ASN A 37 -19.44 9.02 0.20
N GLY A 38 -18.69 7.98 0.55
CA GLY A 38 -19.07 6.58 0.25
C GLY A 38 -19.45 5.73 1.46
N TRP A 39 -19.03 6.11 2.66
CA TRP A 39 -19.26 5.33 3.86
C TRP A 39 -20.75 5.29 4.23
N ARG A 40 -21.20 4.12 4.65
CA ARG A 40 -22.53 3.92 5.22
C ARG A 40 -22.45 2.86 6.32
N LYS A 41 -23.47 2.86 7.17
CA LYS A 41 -23.64 1.77 8.12
C LYS A 41 -23.97 0.46 7.37
N ASP A 42 -23.58 -0.67 7.95
CA ASP A 42 -23.97 -2.01 7.51
C ASP A 42 -23.51 -2.39 6.08
N MET A 43 -22.32 -1.93 5.68
CA MET A 43 -21.68 -2.31 4.40
C MET A 43 -21.31 -3.79 4.36
N SER A 44 -21.39 -4.40 3.18
CA SER A 44 -20.81 -5.72 2.93
C SER A 44 -19.28 -5.67 2.95
N LYS A 45 -18.64 -6.84 3.08
CA LYS A 45 -17.18 -7.00 2.98
C LYS A 45 -16.66 -6.39 1.68
N GLU A 46 -17.32 -6.68 0.56
CA GLU A 46 -16.94 -6.25 -0.78
C GLU A 46 -17.07 -4.73 -0.94
N GLU A 47 -18.15 -4.15 -0.40
CA GLU A 47 -18.37 -2.71 -0.41
C GLU A 47 -17.30 -1.98 0.41
N ALA A 48 -16.93 -2.51 1.58
CA ALA A 48 -15.90 -1.93 2.42
C ALA A 48 -14.50 -2.00 1.77
N ILE A 49 -14.16 -3.12 1.12
CA ILE A 49 -12.91 -3.27 0.36
C ILE A 49 -12.88 -2.30 -0.83
N ALA A 50 -13.98 -2.18 -1.57
CA ALA A 50 -14.07 -1.28 -2.71
C ALA A 50 -13.92 0.20 -2.28
N LEU A 51 -14.58 0.61 -1.19
CA LEU A 51 -14.46 1.95 -0.64
C LEU A 51 -13.04 2.24 -0.11
N GLY A 52 -12.49 1.35 0.71
CA GLY A 52 -11.15 1.50 1.28
C GLY A 52 -10.07 1.57 0.21
N SER A 53 -10.13 0.70 -0.79
CA SER A 53 -9.16 0.71 -1.90
C SER A 53 -9.27 1.97 -2.77
N SER A 54 -10.49 2.49 -2.99
CA SER A 54 -10.71 3.76 -3.70
C SER A 54 -10.20 4.96 -2.90
N ALA A 55 -10.31 4.94 -1.57
CA ALA A 55 -9.78 5.99 -0.70
C ALA A 55 -8.24 6.04 -0.76
N ILE A 56 -7.57 4.88 -0.71
CA ILE A 56 -6.10 4.83 -0.87
C ILE A 56 -5.67 5.23 -2.29
N GLU A 57 -6.41 4.83 -3.32
CA GLU A 57 -6.15 5.27 -4.69
C GLU A 57 -6.26 6.80 -4.84
N ALA A 58 -7.25 7.43 -4.21
CA ALA A 58 -7.35 8.89 -4.19
C ALA A 58 -6.13 9.53 -3.52
N GLY A 59 -5.62 8.95 -2.42
CA GLY A 59 -4.35 9.36 -1.82
C GLY A 59 -3.19 9.24 -2.82
N ILE A 60 -3.02 8.06 -3.44
CA ILE A 60 -1.96 7.79 -4.43
C ILE A 60 -1.99 8.77 -5.60
N LEU A 61 -3.17 9.13 -6.10
CA LEU A 61 -3.30 9.98 -7.29
C LEU A 61 -3.20 11.48 -7.00
N ASN A 62 -3.43 11.91 -5.75
CA ASN A 62 -3.53 13.34 -5.41
C ASN A 62 -2.48 13.82 -4.39
N ASP A 63 -1.79 12.92 -3.68
CA ASP A 63 -0.70 13.24 -2.76
C ASP A 63 0.65 12.77 -3.31
N LEU A 64 1.61 13.69 -3.41
CA LEU A 64 2.95 13.42 -3.96
C LEU A 64 3.79 12.44 -3.13
N TYR A 65 3.46 12.29 -1.84
CA TYR A 65 4.14 11.37 -0.94
C TYR A 65 3.44 10.01 -0.81
N SER A 66 2.31 9.82 -1.52
CA SER A 66 1.58 8.55 -1.62
C SER A 66 1.80 7.95 -3.02
N GLY A 67 1.91 6.62 -3.13
CA GLY A 67 2.29 6.03 -4.41
C GLY A 67 2.19 4.51 -4.52
N SER A 68 2.52 4.01 -5.71
CA SER A 68 2.65 2.58 -6.04
C SER A 68 1.32 1.79 -6.09
N ASN A 69 1.03 0.98 -5.06
CA ASN A 69 -0.04 -0.02 -5.07
C ASN A 69 -0.87 0.08 -3.78
N VAL A 70 -2.04 -0.55 -3.80
CA VAL A 70 -2.93 -0.71 -2.64
C VAL A 70 -2.78 -2.12 -2.09
N ASP A 71 -2.56 -2.21 -0.78
CA ASP A 71 -2.66 -3.44 0.00
C ASP A 71 -3.93 -3.42 0.84
N VAL A 72 -4.56 -4.58 1.04
CA VAL A 72 -5.78 -4.70 1.86
C VAL A 72 -5.59 -5.80 2.89
N CYS A 73 -6.01 -5.54 4.13
CA CYS A 73 -6.08 -6.53 5.20
C CYS A 73 -7.51 -6.58 5.72
N ILE A 74 -8.13 -7.76 5.71
CA ILE A 74 -9.50 -7.98 6.16
C ILE A 74 -9.44 -8.73 7.48
N LEU A 75 -10.06 -8.15 8.51
CA LEU A 75 -10.25 -8.80 9.80
C LEU A 75 -11.75 -9.09 9.97
N ASN A 76 -12.11 -10.35 10.11
CA ASN A 76 -13.48 -10.77 10.39
C ASN A 76 -13.50 -11.75 11.58
N LEU A 77 -14.68 -12.28 11.92
CA LEU A 77 -14.82 -13.24 13.03
C LEU A 77 -14.19 -14.61 12.73
N GLU A 78 -13.93 -14.92 11.46
CA GLU A 78 -13.36 -16.18 11.00
C GLU A 78 -11.83 -16.15 11.01
N GLY A 79 -11.23 -14.96 10.89
CA GLY A 79 -9.79 -14.78 10.91
C GLY A 79 -9.33 -13.51 10.18
N VAL A 80 -8.12 -13.61 9.60
CA VAL A 80 -7.44 -12.51 8.92
C VAL A 80 -7.04 -12.94 7.51
N GLU A 81 -7.33 -12.08 6.54
CA GLU A 81 -6.96 -12.26 5.13
C GLU A 81 -6.09 -11.08 4.66
N TYR A 82 -4.92 -11.39 4.11
CA TYR A 82 -3.98 -10.39 3.58
C TYR A 82 -3.96 -10.43 2.06
N LEU A 83 -4.34 -9.31 1.44
CA LEU A 83 -4.34 -9.11 0.00
C LEU A 83 -3.23 -8.13 -0.39
N ARG A 84 -2.02 -8.66 -0.59
CA ARG A 84 -0.85 -7.89 -1.02
C ARG A 84 -0.98 -7.50 -2.51
N ASN A 85 -0.67 -6.26 -2.83
CA ASN A 85 -0.81 -5.66 -4.16
C ASN A 85 -2.22 -5.87 -4.75
N TYR A 86 -3.26 -5.74 -3.90
CA TYR A 86 -4.66 -5.88 -4.28
C TYR A 86 -5.03 -5.04 -5.51
N LYS A 87 -4.54 -3.80 -5.57
CA LYS A 87 -4.72 -2.91 -6.73
C LYS A 87 -3.39 -2.26 -7.10
N LYS A 88 -2.98 -2.37 -8.37
CA LYS A 88 -1.77 -1.71 -8.89
C LYS A 88 -2.15 -0.43 -9.61
N ILE A 89 -1.59 0.70 -9.19
CA ILE A 89 -1.90 2.03 -9.75
C ILE A 89 -0.70 2.55 -10.55
N GLY A 90 0.46 2.67 -9.90
CA GLY A 90 1.69 3.21 -10.47
C GLY A 90 2.45 2.20 -11.34
N VAL A 91 1.80 1.60 -12.33
CA VAL A 91 2.45 0.67 -13.26
C VAL A 91 3.24 1.46 -14.30
N ARG A 92 4.55 1.20 -14.37
CA ARG A 92 5.40 1.74 -15.44
C ARG A 92 5.21 0.90 -16.70
N ASN A 93 4.61 1.49 -17.72
CA ASN A 93 4.49 0.88 -19.05
C ASN A 93 5.74 1.16 -19.89
N ASP A 94 5.95 0.34 -20.93
CA ASP A 94 6.91 0.56 -22.01
C ASP A 94 8.33 0.88 -21.53
N ILE A 95 8.97 -0.10 -20.88
CA ILE A 95 10.39 -0.01 -20.52
C ILE A 95 11.19 -0.22 -21.81
N PRO A 96 11.89 0.81 -22.35
CA PRO A 96 12.80 0.57 -23.46
C PRO A 96 13.88 -0.40 -23.01
N SER A 97 14.16 -1.41 -23.85
CA SER A 97 15.32 -2.28 -23.64
C SER A 97 16.58 -1.44 -23.88
N LEU A 98 17.19 -0.99 -22.79
CA LEU A 98 18.48 -0.31 -22.79
C LEU A 98 19.55 -1.35 -22.50
N ALA A 99 19.99 -2.04 -23.56
CA ALA A 99 21.13 -2.94 -23.52
C ALA A 99 22.28 -2.29 -24.31
N ASP A 100 23.22 -1.70 -23.58
CA ASP A 100 24.42 -1.16 -24.20
C ASP A 100 25.30 -2.30 -24.75
N PRO A 101 26.01 -2.10 -25.87
CA PRO A 101 26.98 -3.07 -26.35
C PRO A 101 28.02 -3.39 -25.27
N ILE A 102 28.51 -4.63 -25.22
CA ILE A 102 29.56 -5.04 -24.25
C ILE A 102 30.81 -4.16 -24.36
N SER A 103 31.10 -3.65 -25.57
CA SER A 103 32.21 -2.75 -25.85
C SER A 103 31.97 -1.29 -25.44
N SER A 104 30.80 -0.95 -24.90
CA SER A 104 30.47 0.42 -24.49
C SER A 104 31.32 0.93 -23.32
N VAL A 105 31.83 0.01 -22.49
CA VAL A 105 32.67 0.32 -21.34
C VAL A 105 34.10 -0.12 -21.60
N ARG A 106 35.06 0.81 -21.43
CA ARG A 106 36.48 0.50 -21.51
C ARG A 106 36.95 -0.16 -20.20
N ILE A 107 37.27 -1.43 -20.27
CA ILE A 107 37.84 -2.18 -19.15
C ILE A 107 39.33 -1.83 -19.01
N GLN A 108 39.74 -1.39 -17.81
CA GLN A 108 41.14 -1.06 -17.51
C GLN A 108 41.90 -2.23 -16.87
N LYS A 109 41.20 -3.03 -16.06
CA LYS A 109 41.76 -4.14 -15.31
C LYS A 109 40.66 -5.17 -15.05
N GLU A 110 41.01 -6.44 -15.12
CA GLU A 110 40.16 -7.57 -14.72
C GLU A 110 40.92 -8.40 -13.69
N ASP A 111 40.26 -8.76 -12.59
CA ASP A 111 40.81 -9.59 -11.52
C ASP A 111 39.85 -10.75 -11.25
N ILE A 112 40.39 -11.94 -10.96
CA ILE A 112 39.58 -13.12 -10.61
C ILE A 112 39.37 -13.14 -9.10
N LEU A 113 38.11 -12.94 -8.66
CA LEU A 113 37.72 -13.10 -7.26
C LEU A 113 37.48 -14.58 -6.96
N LYS A 114 38.30 -15.17 -6.10
CA LYS A 114 38.07 -16.52 -5.56
C LYS A 114 37.25 -16.40 -4.28
N TYR A 115 35.97 -16.77 -4.34
CA TYR A 115 35.14 -16.91 -3.16
C TYR A 115 35.49 -18.22 -2.46
N ILE A 116 35.68 -18.18 -1.14
CA ILE A 116 35.87 -19.36 -0.30
C ILE A 116 34.47 -19.74 0.21
N GLU A 117 34.02 -20.96 -0.08
CA GLU A 117 32.84 -21.51 0.58
C GLU A 117 33.27 -21.98 1.98
N GLU A 118 32.75 -21.32 3.04
CA GLU A 118 32.85 -21.86 4.40
C GLU A 118 31.96 -23.10 4.50
N ILE A 119 32.57 -24.23 4.93
CA ILE A 119 31.90 -25.51 5.22
C ILE A 119 31.39 -25.49 6.66
#